data_AF-A0A383RIN8-F1
#
_entry.id   AF-A0A383RIN8-F1
#
_cell.length_a   1.000
_cell.length_b   1.000
_cell.length_c   1.000
_cell.angle_alpha   90.00
_cell.angle_beta   90.00
_cell.angle_gamma   90.00
#
_symmetry.space_group_name_H-M   'P 1'
#
loop_
_entity.id
_entity.type
_entity.pdbx_description
1 polymer ?
#
loop_
_entity_poly.entity_id
_entity_poly.type
_entity_poly.pdbx_seq_one_letter_code
_entity_poly.pdbx_strand_id
1 'polypeptide(L)'
;MQRKKIQLNLGKVLEQLDVFIFGSYISSEKPNDIDLLIIYDSNFFPRKSIYEYCSNLINQIEEKCGLPVDVTYLSINEEIENRFVEFVKAISINDVFFINREE
;
A
#
# COMPACT_ATOMS: atom_id res chain seq x y z
N MET A 1 9.04 19.70 0.15
CA MET A 1 9.69 19.07 1.34
C MET A 1 9.94 17.60 1.01
N GLN A 2 11.20 17.13 0.97
CA GLN A 2 11.49 15.71 0.73
C GLN A 2 11.15 14.91 2.00
N ARG A 3 10.11 14.07 1.95
CA ARG A 3 9.86 13.07 3.01
C ARG A 3 11.08 12.15 3.04
N LYS A 4 11.72 11.99 4.21
CA LYS A 4 12.75 10.95 4.37
C LYS A 4 12.07 9.62 4.12
N LYS A 5 12.51 8.89 3.08
CA LYS A 5 12.01 7.55 2.80
C LYS A 5 12.21 6.67 4.04
N ILE A 6 11.14 6.05 4.51
CA ILE A 6 11.12 5.22 5.70
C ILE A 6 11.42 3.78 5.30
N GLN A 7 12.23 3.05 6.06
CA GLN A 7 12.52 1.64 5.83
C GLN A 7 11.32 0.76 6.23
N LEU A 8 10.92 -0.22 5.43
CA LEU A 8 9.90 -1.24 5.72
C LEU A 8 10.47 -2.64 5.49
N ASN A 9 10.14 -3.63 6.34
CA ASN A 9 10.61 -5.02 6.18
C ASN A 9 9.46 -5.89 5.67
N LEU A 10 9.38 -6.10 4.35
CA LEU A 10 8.15 -6.59 3.69
C LEU A 10 8.35 -7.71 2.67
N GLY A 11 9.54 -8.33 2.64
CA GLY A 11 10.01 -9.25 1.58
C GLY A 11 8.92 -10.08 0.89
N LYS A 12 8.31 -11.03 1.59
CA LYS A 12 7.35 -11.99 1.00
C LYS A 12 5.98 -11.40 0.63
N VAL A 13 5.56 -10.31 1.28
CA VAL A 13 4.21 -9.75 1.10
C VAL A 13 4.07 -9.03 -0.23
N LEU A 14 5.12 -8.30 -0.64
CA LEU A 14 5.12 -7.51 -1.87
C LEU A 14 5.39 -8.33 -3.12
N GLU A 15 5.76 -9.61 -2.99
CA GLU A 15 5.90 -10.50 -4.14
C GLU A 15 4.55 -10.99 -4.68
N GLN A 16 3.51 -10.94 -3.85
CA GLN A 16 2.17 -11.46 -4.18
C GLN A 16 1.13 -10.35 -4.36
N LEU A 17 1.52 -9.08 -4.15
CA LEU A 17 0.63 -7.92 -4.13
C LEU A 17 1.27 -6.74 -4.83
N ASP A 18 0.46 -6.01 -5.59
CA ASP A 18 0.85 -4.67 -6.02
C ASP A 18 0.32 -3.65 -5.00
N VAL A 19 1.23 -2.86 -4.44
CA VAL A 19 0.94 -1.93 -3.35
C VAL A 19 1.29 -0.50 -3.75
N PHE A 20 0.33 0.40 -3.58
CA PHE A 20 0.44 1.79 -3.98
C PHE A 20 -0.02 2.73 -2.86
N ILE A 21 0.45 3.97 -2.90
CA ILE A 21 0.02 5.06 -2.02
C ILE A 21 -0.64 6.15 -2.87
N PHE A 22 -1.73 6.71 -2.38
CA PHE A 22 -2.41 7.82 -3.04
C PHE A 22 -2.87 8.88 -2.04
N GLY A 23 -3.73 9.80 -2.50
CA GLY A 23 -4.43 10.75 -1.65
C GLY A 23 -3.55 11.83 -1.00
N SER A 24 -3.88 12.20 0.23
CA SER A 24 -3.30 13.38 0.87
C SER A 24 -1.84 13.16 1.28
N TYR A 25 -1.45 11.90 1.53
CA TYR A 25 -0.09 11.56 1.91
C TYR A 25 0.93 11.87 0.81
N ILE A 26 0.54 11.88 -0.46
CA ILE A 26 1.46 12.23 -1.56
C ILE A 26 1.44 13.72 -1.91
N SER A 27 0.31 14.40 -1.67
CA SER A 27 0.05 15.75 -2.19
C SER A 27 0.08 16.87 -1.14
N SER A 28 -0.12 16.54 0.15
CA SER A 28 -0.15 17.50 1.26
C SER A 28 1.15 17.45 2.07
N GLU A 29 1.55 18.54 2.73
CA GLU A 29 2.65 18.54 3.71
C GLU A 29 2.23 17.98 5.08
N LYS A 30 0.93 18.02 5.38
CA LYS A 30 0.34 17.56 6.66
C LYS A 30 -0.85 16.64 6.39
N PRO A 31 -0.60 15.40 5.95
CA PRO A 31 -1.64 14.39 5.79
C PRO A 31 -2.16 13.94 7.16
N ASN A 32 -3.43 13.56 7.22
CA ASN A 32 -4.04 13.01 8.44
C ASN A 32 -3.93 11.49 8.52
N ASP A 33 -3.76 10.86 7.35
CA ASP A 33 -3.81 9.42 7.11
C ASP A 33 -2.92 9.06 5.90
N ILE A 34 -2.80 7.77 5.67
CA ILE A 34 -2.11 7.19 4.51
C ILE A 34 -3.12 6.35 3.74
N ASP A 35 -3.52 6.81 2.57
CA ASP A 35 -4.34 6.04 1.64
C ASP A 35 -3.48 4.97 0.95
N LEU A 36 -3.69 3.72 1.33
CA LEU A 36 -2.99 2.54 0.82
C LEU A 36 -3.91 1.77 -0.13
N LEU A 37 -3.45 1.56 -1.37
CA LEU A 37 -4.13 0.70 -2.34
C LEU A 37 -3.39 -0.62 -2.44
N ILE A 38 -4.13 -1.72 -2.28
CA ILE A 38 -3.62 -3.08 -2.40
C ILE A 38 -4.37 -3.79 -3.53
N ILE A 39 -3.61 -4.22 -4.54
CA ILE A 39 -4.13 -5.01 -5.65
C ILE A 39 -3.68 -6.46 -5.48
N TYR A 40 -4.65 -7.37 -5.53
CA TYR A 40 -4.43 -8.79 -5.27
C TYR A 40 -5.08 -9.68 -6.34
N ASP A 41 -4.53 -10.88 -6.53
CA ASP A 41 -5.19 -11.91 -7.33
C ASP A 41 -6.26 -12.63 -6.48
N SER A 42 -7.53 -12.46 -6.84
CA SER A 42 -8.67 -13.07 -6.15
C SER A 42 -8.71 -14.60 -6.29
N ASN A 43 -7.99 -15.18 -7.24
CA ASN A 43 -7.82 -16.63 -7.35
C ASN A 43 -6.81 -17.18 -6.32
N PHE A 44 -5.87 -16.35 -5.87
CA PHE A 44 -4.86 -16.73 -4.87
C PHE A 44 -5.32 -16.41 -3.44
N PHE A 45 -5.99 -15.28 -3.24
CA PHE A 45 -6.47 -14.84 -1.93
C PHE A 45 -8.01 -14.90 -1.84
N PRO A 46 -8.58 -15.83 -1.05
CA PRO A 46 -9.98 -15.68 -0.64
C PRO A 46 -10.13 -14.42 0.23
N ARG A 47 -11.20 -13.64 0.03
CA ARG A 47 -11.45 -12.31 0.63
C ARG A 47 -11.07 -12.13 2.11
N LYS A 48 -11.18 -13.16 2.96
CA LYS A 48 -10.77 -13.05 4.38
C LYS A 48 -9.25 -13.05 4.59
N SER A 49 -8.51 -13.76 3.75
CA SER A 49 -7.06 -13.95 3.92
C SER A 49 -6.24 -12.70 3.62
N ILE A 50 -6.68 -11.86 2.69
CA ILE A 50 -5.92 -10.66 2.28
C ILE A 50 -5.79 -9.64 3.41
N TYR A 51 -6.83 -9.45 4.22
CA TYR A 51 -6.80 -8.54 5.36
C TYR A 51 -5.77 -8.98 6.41
N GLU A 52 -5.75 -10.27 6.75
CA GLU A 52 -4.79 -10.84 7.69
C GLU A 52 -3.36 -10.79 7.12
N TYR A 53 -3.22 -11.10 5.84
CA TYR A 53 -1.94 -11.08 5.13
C TYR A 53 -1.30 -9.69 5.11
N CYS A 54 -2.11 -8.65 4.94
CA CYS A 54 -1.64 -7.26 4.91
C CYS A 54 -1.51 -6.61 6.28
N SER A 55 -2.01 -7.23 7.36
CA SER A 55 -2.03 -6.63 8.71
C SER A 55 -0.64 -6.18 9.19
N ASN A 56 0.39 -7.00 8.99
CA ASN A 56 1.76 -6.67 9.37
C ASN A 56 2.35 -5.51 8.54
N LEU A 57 2.00 -5.42 7.25
CA LEU A 57 2.39 -4.30 6.39
C LEU A 57 1.77 -3.00 6.90
N ILE A 58 0.46 -3.03 7.17
CA ILE A 58 -0.31 -1.87 7.63
C ILE A 58 0.24 -1.37 8.95
N ASN A 59 0.39 -2.25 9.95
CA ASN A 59 0.93 -1.90 11.26
C ASN A 59 2.33 -1.28 11.15
N GLN A 60 3.22 -1.82 10.31
CA GLN A 60 4.55 -1.24 10.12
C GLN A 60 4.50 0.16 9.51
N ILE A 61 3.58 0.42 8.57
CA ILE A 61 3.42 1.76 7.99
C ILE A 61 2.90 2.72 9.06
N GLU A 62 1.87 2.32 9.82
CA GLU A 62 1.27 3.15 10.87
C GLU A 62 2.29 3.51 11.96
N GLU A 63 3.00 2.51 12.50
CA GLU A 63 4.01 2.70 13.54
C GLU A 63 5.13 3.63 13.08
N LYS A 64 5.59 3.49 11.83
CA LYS A 64 6.73 4.27 11.34
C LYS A 64 6.36 5.67 10.88
N CYS A 65 5.14 5.86 10.38
CA CYS A 65 4.67 7.17 9.93
C CYS A 65 4.00 7.97 11.06
N GLY A 66 3.52 7.30 12.11
CA GLY A 66 2.72 7.92 13.16
C GLY A 66 1.36 8.40 12.67
N LEU A 67 0.84 7.81 11.59
CA LEU A 67 -0.44 8.15 10.97
C LEU A 67 -1.26 6.88 10.75
N PRO A 68 -2.59 6.94 10.87
CA PRO A 68 -3.46 5.83 10.52
C PRO A 68 -3.37 5.53 9.02
N VAL A 69 -3.56 4.26 8.66
CA VAL A 69 -3.62 3.81 7.26
C VAL A 69 -5.05 3.45 6.90
N ASP A 70 -5.58 4.09 5.84
CA ASP A 70 -6.84 3.67 5.23
C ASP A 70 -6.55 2.80 4.02
N VAL A 71 -7.17 1.61 3.94
CA VAL A 71 -6.82 0.60 2.93
C VAL A 71 -7.97 0.36 1.98
N THR A 72 -7.69 0.57 0.69
CA THR A 72 -8.54 0.14 -0.41
C THR A 72 -7.99 -1.17 -0.98
N TYR A 73 -8.82 -2.21 -1.04
CA TYR A 73 -8.47 -3.49 -1.63
C TYR A 73 -9.19 -3.65 -2.96
N LEU A 74 -8.44 -3.92 -4.03
CA LEU A 74 -8.99 -4.26 -5.35
C LEU A 74 -8.42 -5.59 -5.82
N SER A 75 -9.27 -6.44 -6.36
CA SER A 75 -8.79 -7.55 -7.19
C SER A 75 -8.23 -7.01 -8.51
N ILE A 76 -7.36 -7.80 -9.17
CA ILE A 76 -6.85 -7.46 -10.51
C ILE A 76 -8.00 -7.13 -11.49
N ASN A 77 -9.12 -7.85 -11.43
CA ASN A 77 -10.28 -7.58 -12.29
C ASN A 77 -10.93 -6.24 -11.98
N GLU A 78 -11.12 -5.90 -10.70
CA GLU A 78 -11.67 -4.61 -10.28
C GLU A 78 -10.75 -3.45 -10.72
N GLU A 79 -9.43 -3.62 -10.65
CA GLU A 79 -8.49 -2.62 -11.17
C GLU A 79 -8.59 -2.48 -12.70
N ILE A 80 -8.66 -3.58 -13.45
CA ILE A 80 -8.79 -3.53 -14.92
C ILE A 80 -10.06 -2.78 -15.35
N GLU A 81 -11.17 -3.00 -14.64
CA GLU A 81 -12.46 -2.38 -14.93
C GLU A 81 -12.50 -0.89 -14.55
N ASN A 82 -12.00 -0.55 -13.36
CA ASN A 82 -12.12 0.81 -12.82
C ASN A 82 -10.93 1.71 -13.15
N ARG A 83 -9.77 1.13 -13.50
CA ARG A 83 -8.47 1.82 -13.68
C ARG A 83 -8.16 2.74 -12.51
N PHE A 84 -8.36 2.25 -11.30
CA PHE A 84 -8.37 3.07 -10.11
C PHE A 84 -6.97 3.66 -9.83
N VAL A 85 -5.90 2.89 -10.08
CA VAL A 85 -4.50 3.37 -9.97
C VAL A 85 -4.29 4.63 -10.80
N GLU A 86 -4.73 4.62 -12.06
CA GLU A 86 -4.61 5.77 -12.96
C GLU A 86 -5.48 6.93 -12.49
N PHE A 87 -6.74 6.65 -12.13
CA PHE A 87 -7.71 7.64 -11.70
C PHE A 87 -7.25 8.44 -10.47
N VAL A 88 -6.73 7.75 -9.44
CA VAL A 88 -6.25 8.40 -8.21
C VAL A 88 -4.78 8.83 -8.28
N LYS A 89 -4.11 8.55 -9.40
CA LYS A 89 -2.67 8.81 -9.62
C LYS A 89 -1.82 8.18 -8.51
N ALA A 90 -2.14 6.92 -8.17
CA ALA A 90 -1.41 6.19 -7.15
C ALA A 90 0.05 5.97 -7.58
N ILE A 91 0.97 6.02 -6.62
CA ILE A 91 2.39 5.77 -6.85
C ILE A 91 2.83 4.51 -6.13
N SER A 92 3.82 3.81 -6.69
CA SER A 92 4.30 2.56 -6.09
C SER A 92 4.79 2.81 -4.66
N ILE A 93 4.52 1.89 -3.75
CA ILE A 93 5.03 1.96 -2.38
C ILE A 93 6.57 2.07 -2.34
N ASN A 94 7.27 1.52 -3.33
CA ASN A 94 8.73 1.61 -3.46
C ASN A 94 9.24 3.03 -3.78
N ASP A 95 8.38 3.85 -4.38
CA ASP A 95 8.70 5.25 -4.67
C ASP A 95 8.57 6.12 -3.41
N VAL A 96 7.76 5.67 -2.44
CA VAL A 96 7.46 6.37 -1.19
C VAL A 96 8.36 5.93 -0.03
N PHE A 97 8.58 4.63 0.11
CA PHE A 97 9.32 4.02 1.20
C PHE A 97 10.55 3.28 0.70
N PHE A 98 11.57 3.15 1.55
CA PHE A 98 12.65 2.20 1.32
C PHE A 98 12.17 0.84 1.82
N ILE A 99 12.29 -0.21 1.02
CA ILE A 99 11.81 -1.53 1.40
C ILE A 99 13.01 -2.48 1.48
N ASN A 100 13.24 -3.01 2.67
CA ASN A 100 14.17 -4.09 2.91
C ASN A 100 13.45 -5.40 2.58
N ARG A 101 13.98 -6.11 1.59
CA ARG A 101 13.61 -7.49 1.32
C ARG A 101 14.58 -8.35 2.14
N GLU A 102 14.14 -8.80 3.31
CA GLU A 102 14.91 -9.83 4.03
C GLU A 102 14.84 -11.13 3.19
N GLU A 103 16.00 -11.68 2.87
CA GLU A 103 16.19 -12.95 2.12
C GLU A 103 15.69 -14.17 2.90
#